data_AF-A0A0N4YLL5-F1
#
_entry.id   AF-A0A0N4YLL5-F1
#
_cell.length_a   1.000
_cell.length_b   1.000
_cell.length_c   1.000
_cell.angle_alpha   90.00
_cell.angle_beta   90.00
_cell.angle_gamma   90.00
#
_symmetry.space_group_name_H-M   'P 1'
#
loop_
_entity.id
_entity.type
_entity.pdbx_description
1 polymer ?
#
loop_
_entity_poly.entity_id
_entity_poly.type
_entity_poly.pdbx_seq_one_letter_code
_entity_poly.pdbx_strand_id
1 'polypeptide(L)'
;MRRIVFVTLFLRLYNVDTRLTCGVEVFTSNVMEVIVKLDCPDLLVKHQKCCMAHGKCYKKGKPWKRCDRMYCRCVFRIAGRAGGTCQVIGESFCTLVSTTGRFFYTFIDDGL
;
A
#
# COMPACT_ATOMS: atom_id res chain seq x y z
N MET A 1 21.72 -11.59 28.93
CA MET A 1 21.51 -12.26 27.62
C MET A 1 20.02 -12.46 27.30
N ARG A 2 19.22 -13.08 28.19
CA ARG A 2 17.78 -13.37 27.96
C ARG A 2 16.92 -12.13 27.64
N ARG A 3 17.15 -10.99 28.29
CA ARG A 3 16.45 -9.71 28.01
C ARG A 3 16.75 -9.12 26.64
N ILE A 4 17.98 -9.26 26.15
CA ILE A 4 18.40 -8.75 24.83
C ILE A 4 17.73 -9.57 23.71
N VAL A 5 17.61 -10.89 23.89
CA VAL A 5 16.92 -11.79 22.95
C VAL A 5 15.43 -11.46 22.82
N PHE A 6 14.75 -11.13 23.92
CA PHE A 6 13.35 -10.69 23.85
C PHE A 6 13.20 -9.36 23.10
N VAL A 7 14.07 -8.38 23.39
CA VAL A 7 14.03 -7.06 22.71
C VAL A 7 14.30 -7.20 21.20
N THR A 8 15.26 -8.03 20.80
CA THR A 8 15.53 -8.29 19.37
C THR A 8 14.41 -9.08 18.70
N LEU A 9 13.76 -10.02 19.41
CA LEU A 9 12.60 -10.76 18.90
C LEU A 9 11.39 -9.83 18.67
N PHE A 10 11.10 -8.93 19.62
CA PHE A 10 10.05 -7.92 19.45
C PHE A 10 10.36 -6.97 18.28
N LEU A 11 11.60 -6.47 18.16
CA LEU A 11 12.01 -5.60 17.04
C LEU A 11 11.86 -6.27 15.66
N ARG A 12 12.13 -7.59 15.55
CA ARG A 12 11.93 -8.32 14.29
C ARG A 12 10.45 -8.51 13.93
N LEU A 13 9.56 -8.62 14.91
CA LEU A 13 8.11 -8.74 14.67
C LEU A 13 7.46 -7.44 14.16
N TYR A 14 8.08 -6.29 14.42
CA TYR A 14 7.61 -4.99 13.91
C TYR A 14 8.08 -4.67 12.49
N ASN A 15 9.09 -5.38 11.97
CA ASN A 15 9.53 -5.28 10.57
C ASN A 15 8.68 -6.19 9.68
N VAL A 16 7.35 -6.08 9.77
CA VAL A 16 6.53 -6.53 8.65
C VAL A 16 6.81 -5.55 7.52
N ASP A 17 7.63 -5.98 6.56
CA ASP A 17 7.80 -5.31 5.27
C ASP A 17 6.42 -5.19 4.63
N THR A 18 5.71 -4.11 4.92
CA THR A 18 4.47 -3.78 4.26
C THR A 18 4.80 -3.39 2.84
N ARG A 19 4.92 -4.36 1.94
CA ARG A 19 5.07 -4.10 0.52
C ARG A 19 3.85 -3.32 0.01
N LEU A 20 4.05 -2.57 -1.09
CA LEU A 20 2.98 -1.89 -1.81
C LEU A 20 2.13 -2.85 -2.67
N THR A 21 1.82 -4.04 -2.16
CA THR A 21 1.03 -5.08 -2.84
C THR A 21 -0.44 -4.96 -2.46
N CYS A 22 -1.12 -3.91 -2.93
CA CYS A 22 -2.56 -3.72 -2.74
C CYS A 22 -3.25 -3.42 -4.08
N GLY A 23 -3.77 -4.45 -4.73
CA GLY A 23 -4.54 -4.31 -5.97
C GLY A 23 -3.71 -4.08 -7.23
N VAL A 24 -2.41 -4.40 -7.20
CA VAL A 24 -1.50 -4.36 -8.35
C VAL A 24 -0.61 -5.62 -8.34
N GLU A 25 -0.16 -6.08 -9.50
CA GLU A 25 0.81 -7.16 -9.59
C GLU A 25 2.15 -6.80 -8.93
N VAL A 26 2.94 -7.83 -8.61
CA VAL A 26 4.22 -7.70 -7.90
C VAL A 26 5.23 -6.84 -8.68
N PHE A 27 5.32 -6.98 -10.01
CA PHE A 27 6.23 -6.17 -10.83
C PHE A 27 5.91 -4.69 -10.72
N THR A 28 4.66 -4.31 -11.01
CA THR A 28 4.20 -2.93 -10.92
C THR A 28 4.34 -2.38 -9.48
N SER A 29 4.03 -3.18 -8.47
CA SER A 29 4.24 -2.82 -7.05
C SER A 29 5.71 -2.49 -6.75
N ASN A 30 6.66 -3.27 -7.26
CA ASN A 30 8.08 -3.04 -7.04
C ASN A 30 8.55 -1.74 -7.72
N VAL A 31 8.13 -1.48 -8.96
CA VAL A 31 8.48 -0.25 -9.69
C VAL A 31 8.00 0.97 -8.92
N MET A 32 6.75 0.94 -8.47
CA MET A 32 6.17 2.01 -7.66
C MET A 32 6.90 2.23 -6.34
N GLU A 33 7.26 1.14 -5.66
CA GLU A 33 8.00 1.20 -4.42
C GLU A 33 9.40 1.81 -4.62
N VAL A 34 10.07 1.51 -5.74
CA VAL A 34 11.34 2.13 -6.11
C VAL A 34 11.18 3.62 -6.39
N ILE A 35 10.20 4.02 -7.20
CA ILE A 35 9.94 5.44 -7.52
C ILE A 35 9.70 6.23 -6.24
N VAL A 36 8.83 5.75 -5.35
CA VAL A 36 8.54 6.45 -4.09
C VAL A 36 9.74 6.44 -3.15
N LYS A 37 10.54 5.36 -3.10
CA LYS A 37 11.77 5.32 -2.29
C LYS A 37 12.80 6.36 -2.73
N LEU A 38 12.95 6.57 -4.04
CA LEU A 38 13.96 7.47 -4.60
C LEU A 38 13.49 8.93 -4.59
N ASP A 39 12.28 9.18 -5.06
CA ASP A 39 11.82 10.56 -5.30
C ASP A 39 11.06 11.14 -4.10
N CYS A 40 10.38 10.29 -3.32
CA CYS A 40 9.44 10.72 -2.28
C CYS A 40 9.48 9.81 -1.03
N PRO A 41 10.64 9.61 -0.38
CA PRO A 41 10.83 8.60 0.66
C PRO A 41 9.86 8.77 1.85
N ASP A 42 9.50 10.00 2.20
CA ASP A 42 8.55 10.33 3.27
C ASP A 42 7.10 9.87 2.99
N LEU A 43 6.78 9.55 1.73
CA LEU A 43 5.50 9.03 1.32
C LEU A 43 5.43 7.50 1.41
N LEU A 44 6.56 6.79 1.46
CA LEU A 44 6.58 5.33 1.41
C LEU A 44 5.78 4.71 2.55
N VAL A 45 6.18 4.98 3.79
CA VAL A 45 5.54 4.40 4.99
C VAL A 45 4.07 4.82 5.08
N LYS A 46 3.74 6.02 4.61
CA LYS A 46 2.36 6.53 4.58
C LYS A 46 1.52 5.77 3.55
N HIS A 47 2.05 5.52 2.35
CA HIS A 47 1.38 4.72 1.32
C HIS A 47 1.19 3.28 1.79
N GLN A 48 2.21 2.67 2.40
CA GLN A 48 2.12 1.32 2.96
C GLN A 48 0.98 1.18 3.98
N LYS A 49 0.74 2.20 4.81
CA LYS A 49 -0.42 2.24 5.73
C LYS A 49 -1.75 2.30 4.99
N CYS A 50 -1.86 3.12 3.94
CA CYS A 50 -3.06 3.15 3.09
C CYS A 50 -3.31 1.79 2.42
N CYS A 51 -2.25 1.17 1.93
CA CYS A 51 -2.23 -0.13 1.26
C CYS A 51 -2.69 -1.26 2.20
N MET A 52 -2.17 -1.30 3.43
CA MET A 52 -2.61 -2.27 4.45
C MET A 52 -4.10 -2.11 4.78
N ALA A 53 -4.59 -0.87 4.90
CA ALA A 53 -6.01 -0.61 5.17
C ALA A 53 -6.91 -1.06 4.01
N HIS A 54 -6.43 -0.92 2.78
CA HIS A 54 -7.11 -1.38 1.57
C HIS A 54 -7.20 -2.92 1.52
N GLY A 55 -6.10 -3.64 1.73
CA GLY A 55 -6.12 -5.10 1.82
C GLY A 55 -7.04 -5.63 2.94
N LYS A 56 -7.07 -4.95 4.10
CA LYS A 56 -8.03 -5.26 5.19
C LYS A 56 -9.49 -5.03 4.79
N CYS A 57 -9.76 -4.06 3.91
CA CYS A 57 -11.11 -3.79 3.41
C CYS A 57 -11.60 -4.94 2.52
N TYR A 58 -10.75 -5.44 1.62
CA TYR A 58 -11.04 -6.62 0.81
C TYR A 58 -11.26 -7.86 1.65
N LYS A 59 -10.37 -8.16 2.60
CA LYS A 59 -10.52 -9.31 3.51
C LYS A 59 -11.83 -9.30 4.33
N LYS A 60 -12.47 -8.14 4.46
CA LYS A 60 -13.78 -7.97 5.13
C LYS A 60 -14.97 -8.13 4.18
N GLY A 61 -14.74 -8.58 2.94
CA GLY A 61 -15.78 -8.77 1.91
C GLY A 61 -16.51 -7.48 1.55
N LYS A 62 -15.86 -6.31 1.70
CA LYS A 62 -16.49 -5.04 1.31
C LYS A 62 -16.43 -4.87 -0.21
N PRO A 63 -17.43 -4.23 -0.84
CA PRO A 63 -17.42 -4.01 -2.27
C PRO A 63 -16.14 -3.30 -2.72
N TRP A 64 -15.50 -3.79 -3.78
CA TRP A 64 -14.22 -3.29 -4.27
C TRP A 64 -14.21 -1.77 -4.47
N LYS A 65 -15.24 -1.21 -5.13
CA LYS A 65 -15.39 0.25 -5.33
C LYS A 65 -15.35 1.05 -4.03
N ARG A 66 -15.83 0.46 -2.92
CA ARG A 66 -15.78 1.09 -1.59
C ARG A 66 -14.35 1.08 -1.05
N CYS A 67 -13.65 -0.05 -1.18
CA CYS A 67 -12.26 -0.18 -0.75
C CYS A 67 -11.36 0.77 -1.53
N ASP A 68 -11.49 0.85 -2.85
CA ASP A 68 -10.68 1.73 -3.70
C ASP A 68 -10.92 3.21 -3.36
N ARG A 69 -12.18 3.63 -3.16
CA ARG A 69 -12.48 4.99 -2.68
C ARG A 69 -11.87 5.29 -1.32
N MET A 70 -11.81 4.33 -0.41
CA MET A 70 -11.15 4.50 0.89
C MET A 70 -9.64 4.64 0.73
N TYR A 71 -9.05 3.82 -0.14
CA TYR A 71 -7.64 3.89 -0.49
C TYR A 71 -7.27 5.24 -1.12
N CYS A 72 -7.97 5.66 -2.16
CA CYS A 72 -7.74 6.93 -2.85
C CYS A 72 -7.83 8.14 -1.92
N ARG A 73 -8.82 8.18 -1.03
CA ARG A 73 -8.91 9.25 -0.01
C ARG A 73 -7.72 9.26 0.95
N CYS A 74 -7.18 8.10 1.28
CA CYS A 74 -5.97 8.00 2.11
C CYS A 74 -4.76 8.55 1.35
N VAL A 75 -4.57 8.10 0.10
CA VAL A 75 -3.48 8.51 -0.80
C VAL A 75 -3.52 10.02 -1.06
N PHE A 76 -4.65 10.58 -1.49
CA PHE A 76 -4.78 12.00 -1.79
C PHE A 76 -4.47 12.88 -0.58
N ARG A 77 -4.86 12.45 0.63
CA ARG A 77 -4.53 13.17 1.86
C ARG A 77 -3.02 13.19 2.15
N ILE A 78 -2.32 12.08 1.94
CA ILE A 78 -0.88 12.01 2.22
C ILE A 78 -0.06 12.68 1.12
N ALA A 79 -0.48 12.53 -0.15
CA ALA A 79 0.16 13.11 -1.32
C ALA A 79 -0.03 14.63 -1.38
N GLY A 80 -1.26 15.13 -1.13
CA GLY A 80 -1.54 16.57 -1.10
C GLY A 80 -0.80 17.33 0.00
N ARG A 81 -0.38 16.65 1.08
CA ARG A 81 0.51 17.24 2.10
C ARG A 81 1.98 17.33 1.67
N ALA A 82 2.40 16.52 0.70
CA ALA A 82 3.75 16.55 0.17
C ALA A 82 3.91 17.66 -0.88
N GLY A 83 2.87 17.88 -1.71
CA GLY A 83 2.89 18.87 -2.78
C GLY A 83 3.82 18.49 -3.94
N GLY A 84 3.81 19.33 -4.99
CA GLY A 84 4.72 19.21 -6.14
C GLY A 84 4.72 17.83 -6.80
N THR A 85 5.90 17.37 -7.22
CA THR A 85 6.09 16.06 -7.87
C THR A 85 5.62 14.90 -7.00
N CYS A 86 5.82 14.97 -5.68
CA CYS A 86 5.41 13.91 -4.76
C CYS A 86 3.89 13.80 -4.60
N GLN A 87 3.18 14.91 -4.75
CA GLN A 87 1.73 14.86 -4.86
C GLN A 87 1.31 14.10 -6.12
N VAL A 88 1.86 14.45 -7.28
CA VAL A 88 1.53 13.80 -8.56
C VAL A 88 1.87 12.30 -8.53
N ILE A 89 3.08 11.95 -8.09
CA ILE A 89 3.52 10.56 -7.93
C ILE A 89 2.56 9.84 -6.98
N GLY A 90 2.31 10.37 -5.79
CA GLY A 90 1.42 9.72 -4.81
C GLY A 90 0.00 9.53 -5.35
N GLU A 91 -0.60 10.56 -5.94
CA GLU A 91 -1.97 10.52 -6.48
C GLU A 91 -2.11 9.49 -7.63
N SER A 92 -1.07 9.28 -8.44
CA SER A 92 -1.08 8.28 -9.52
C SER A 92 -1.35 6.86 -9.01
N PHE A 93 -1.03 6.56 -7.74
CA PHE A 93 -1.26 5.26 -7.14
C PHE A 93 -2.75 4.95 -6.98
N CYS A 94 -3.58 5.96 -6.72
CA CYS A 94 -5.03 5.76 -6.68
C CYS A 94 -5.55 5.27 -8.03
N THR A 95 -5.14 5.94 -9.11
CA THR A 95 -5.55 5.58 -10.47
C THR A 95 -5.16 4.16 -10.79
N LEU A 96 -3.89 3.81 -10.56
CA LEU A 96 -3.37 2.49 -10.87
C LEU A 96 -4.09 1.38 -10.09
N VAL A 97 -4.25 1.54 -8.77
CA VAL A 97 -4.93 0.53 -7.94
C VAL A 97 -6.41 0.40 -8.30
N SER A 98 -7.08 1.51 -8.63
CA SER A 98 -8.51 1.48 -9.00
C SER A 98 -8.75 0.85 -10.37
N THR A 99 -7.79 0.94 -11.30
CA THR A 99 -7.91 0.35 -12.65
C THR A 99 -7.49 -1.11 -12.68
N THR A 100 -6.42 -1.48 -11.96
CA THR A 100 -5.86 -2.83 -11.97
C THR A 100 -6.39 -3.71 -10.84
N GLY A 101 -6.80 -3.13 -9.71
CA GLY A 101 -7.26 -3.86 -8.53
C GLY A 101 -8.51 -4.68 -8.78
N ARG A 102 -9.38 -4.25 -9.70
CA ARG A 102 -10.53 -5.06 -10.14
C ARG A 102 -10.08 -6.40 -10.73
N PHE A 103 -9.07 -6.41 -11.59
CA PHE A 103 -8.59 -7.64 -12.21
C PHE A 103 -8.07 -8.59 -11.14
N PHE A 104 -7.14 -8.14 -10.29
CA PHE A 104 -6.57 -8.99 -9.25
C PHE A 104 -7.58 -9.42 -8.17
N TYR A 105 -8.58 -8.59 -7.86
CA TYR A 105 -9.63 -8.96 -6.92
C TYR A 105 -10.54 -10.07 -7.49
N THR A 106 -10.91 -9.97 -8.76
CA THR A 106 -11.78 -10.98 -9.41
C THR A 106 -11.00 -12.30 -9.61
N PHE A 107 -9.72 -12.23 -9.99
CA PHE A 107 -8.89 -13.44 -10.19
C PHE A 107 -8.53 -14.19 -8.89
N ILE A 108 -8.46 -13.52 -7.73
CA ILE A 108 -8.12 -14.17 -6.46
C ILE A 108 -9.36 -14.73 -5.74
N ASP A 109 -10.53 -14.09 -5.87
CA ASP A 109 -11.78 -14.59 -5.26
C ASP A 109 -12.39 -15.77 -6.04
N ASP A 110 -12.07 -15.95 -7.33
CA ASP A 110 -12.56 -17.07 -8.17
C ASP A 110 -11.68 -18.35 -8.13
N GLY A 111 -10.75 -18.45 -7.17
CA GLY A 111 -10.11 -19.72 -6.82
C GLY A 111 -8.89 -20.11 -7.66
N LEU A 112 -7.74 -19.53 -7.32
CA LEU A 112 -6.46 -20.24 -7.34
C LEU A 112 -5.93 -20.35 -5.91
#